data_AF-A0A5C5V640-F1
#
_entry.id   AF-A0A5C5V640-F1
#
_cell.length_a   1.000
_cell.length_b   1.000
_cell.length_c   1.000
_cell.angle_alpha   90.00
_cell.angle_beta   90.00
_cell.angle_gamma   90.00
#
_symmetry.space_group_name_H-M   'P 1'
#
loop_
_entity.id
_entity.type
_entity.pdbx_description
1 polymer ?
#
loop_
_entity_poly.entity_id
_entity_poly.type
_entity_poly.pdbx_seq_one_letter_code
_entity_poly.pdbx_strand_id
1 'polypeptide(L)'
;MMDDPIGFFFTWVTYGTWLPGDSRGWVEHRHGWRPAQPALELESAARMTEDACWLSHQQRKAVEDQVAETCLHRRWRLHAANCRTNHLHAVVSAPGTPPKKIRADLKAWATRRLKLQFVADRKNWWAERGSTRWLWAEDDLDAAVQYVAEGQGRRGGCG
;
A
#
# COMPACT_ATOMS: atom_id res chain seq x y z
N MET A 1 -28.62 5.57 -11.52
CA MET A 1 -27.56 4.54 -11.54
C MET A 1 -26.35 5.18 -10.92
N MET A 2 -25.81 4.65 -9.82
CA MET A 2 -24.44 5.02 -9.46
C MET A 2 -23.56 4.28 -10.46
N ASP A 3 -22.79 5.01 -11.26
CA ASP A 3 -21.80 4.43 -12.16
C ASP A 3 -20.86 3.53 -11.38
N ASP A 4 -20.44 2.40 -11.95
CA ASP A 4 -19.42 1.56 -11.32
C ASP A 4 -18.07 2.30 -11.27
N PRO A 5 -17.26 2.13 -10.21
CA PRO A 5 -15.94 2.76 -10.16
C PRO A 5 -15.08 2.26 -11.32
N ILE A 6 -14.49 3.19 -12.07
CA ILE A 6 -13.61 2.88 -13.19
C ILE A 6 -12.25 2.35 -12.73
N GLY A 7 -11.88 2.56 -11.46
CA GLY A 7 -10.64 2.05 -10.88
C GLY A 7 -10.52 2.25 -9.38
N PHE A 8 -9.43 1.72 -8.83
CA PHE A 8 -9.12 1.80 -7.41
C PHE A 8 -7.67 2.25 -7.23
N PHE A 9 -7.46 3.20 -6.33
CA PHE A 9 -6.14 3.57 -5.85
C PHE A 9 -5.90 2.96 -4.47
N PHE A 10 -4.92 2.08 -4.38
CA PHE A 10 -4.52 1.39 -3.17
C PHE A 10 -3.23 1.98 -2.60
N THR A 11 -3.22 2.12 -1.27
CA THR A 11 -1.98 2.30 -0.51
C THR A 11 -1.95 1.31 0.64
N TRP A 12 -0.82 0.63 0.85
CA TRP A 12 -0.59 -0.08 2.10
C TRP A 12 0.86 0.01 2.53
N VAL A 13 1.05 0.09 3.85
CA VAL A 13 2.38 0.23 4.46
C VAL A 13 3.00 -1.13 4.75
N THR A 14 4.32 -1.16 4.88
CA THR A 14 5.06 -2.32 5.36
C THR A 14 4.84 -2.50 6.87
N TYR A 15 5.12 -3.70 7.38
CA TYR A 15 4.93 -3.97 8.81
C TYR A 15 5.81 -3.07 9.68
N GLY A 16 5.25 -2.52 10.77
CA GLY A 16 6.00 -1.78 11.79
C GLY A 16 6.51 -0.39 11.37
N THR A 17 6.09 0.15 10.22
CA THR A 17 6.57 1.48 9.73
C THR A 17 5.58 2.63 9.90
N TRP A 18 4.37 2.33 10.37
CA TRP A 18 3.35 3.30 10.80
C TRP A 18 2.56 2.70 11.96
N LEU A 19 2.90 3.07 13.20
CA LEU A 19 2.31 2.50 14.40
C LEU A 19 1.15 3.36 14.93
N PRO A 20 0.20 2.78 15.69
CA PRO A 20 -0.68 3.57 16.53
C PRO A 20 0.15 4.47 17.46
N GLY A 21 -0.16 5.75 17.53
CA GLY A 21 0.60 6.73 18.32
C GLY A 21 1.79 7.37 17.61
N ASP A 22 2.10 6.99 16.37
CA ASP A 22 3.25 7.50 15.60
C ASP A 22 3.39 9.02 15.66
N SER A 23 4.62 9.49 15.86
CA SER A 23 4.98 10.92 15.90
C SER A 23 4.46 11.78 14.73
N ARG A 24 4.22 11.18 13.55
CA ARG A 24 3.66 11.85 12.37
C ARG A 24 2.12 11.95 12.38
N GLY A 25 1.49 11.46 13.44
CA GLY A 25 0.07 11.15 13.48
C GLY A 25 -0.22 9.75 12.94
N TRP A 26 -1.38 9.21 13.28
CA TRP A 26 -1.76 7.84 12.93
C TRP A 26 -3.22 7.73 12.59
N VAL A 27 -3.62 6.62 11.95
CA VAL A 27 -5.01 6.39 11.59
C VAL A 27 -5.60 5.37 12.56
N GLU A 28 -6.50 5.85 13.41
CA GLU A 28 -7.31 5.01 14.27
C GLU A 28 -8.45 4.38 13.48
N HIS A 29 -8.61 3.07 13.68
CA HIS A 29 -9.70 2.33 13.05
C HIS A 29 -11.06 2.91 13.44
N ARG A 30 -11.90 3.19 12.44
CA ARG A 30 -13.23 3.81 12.58
C ARG A 30 -13.26 5.26 13.07
N HIS A 31 -12.13 5.79 13.53
CA HIS A 31 -12.06 7.15 14.08
C HIS A 31 -11.19 8.10 13.25
N GLY A 32 -10.48 7.58 12.26
CA GLY A 32 -9.75 8.38 11.29
C GLY A 32 -8.40 8.86 11.84
N TRP A 33 -7.94 10.01 11.35
CA TRP A 33 -6.64 10.54 11.72
C TRP A 33 -6.60 11.01 13.18
N ARG A 34 -5.49 10.72 13.86
CA ARG A 34 -5.19 11.08 15.24
C ARG A 34 -3.80 11.71 15.34
N PRO A 35 -3.61 12.66 16.27
CA PRO A 35 -2.28 13.18 16.57
C PRO A 35 -1.41 12.11 17.22
N ALA A 36 -0.10 12.40 17.29
CA ALA A 36 0.88 11.55 17.95
C ALA A 36 0.50 11.23 19.41
N GLN A 37 0.76 10.00 19.83
CA GLN A 37 0.57 9.52 21.19
C GLN A 37 1.76 8.61 21.57
N PRO A 38 2.85 9.18 22.10
CA PRO A 38 4.10 8.44 22.30
C PRO A 38 3.97 7.18 23.16
N ALA A 39 3.13 7.21 24.20
CA ALA A 39 2.87 6.04 25.05
C ALA A 39 2.26 4.87 24.26
N LEU A 40 1.32 5.18 23.35
CA LEU A 40 0.69 4.18 22.48
C LEU A 40 1.65 3.67 21.40
N GLU A 41 2.54 4.52 20.90
CA GLU A 41 3.60 4.12 19.96
C GLU A 41 4.54 3.11 20.62
N LEU A 42 4.99 3.41 21.84
CA LEU A 42 5.86 2.51 22.61
C LEU A 42 5.17 1.18 22.91
N GLU A 43 3.92 1.22 23.34
CA GLU A 43 3.13 0.00 23.59
C GLU A 43 2.93 -0.83 22.31
N SER A 44 2.64 -0.17 21.19
CA SER A 44 2.46 -0.83 19.90
C SER A 44 3.77 -1.45 19.41
N ALA A 45 4.88 -0.75 19.59
CA ALA A 45 6.22 -1.25 19.25
C ALA A 45 6.58 -2.48 20.11
N ALA A 46 6.27 -2.46 21.41
CA ALA A 46 6.53 -3.58 22.31
C ALA A 46 5.73 -4.85 21.96
N ARG A 47 4.61 -4.71 21.25
CA ARG A 47 3.80 -5.84 20.75
C ARG A 47 4.25 -6.36 19.39
N MET A 48 5.23 -5.73 18.74
CA MET A 48 5.75 -6.22 17.46
C MET A 48 6.49 -7.54 17.66
N THR A 49 6.27 -8.48 16.73
CA THR A 49 6.92 -9.81 16.79
C THR A 49 8.15 -9.90 15.91
N GLU A 50 8.40 -8.88 15.08
CA GLU A 50 9.53 -8.75 14.15
C GLU A 50 9.89 -7.26 14.03
N ASP A 51 11.11 -6.96 13.57
CA ASP A 51 11.52 -5.57 13.30
C ASP A 51 10.68 -4.91 12.20
N ALA A 52 10.67 -3.58 12.16
CA ALA A 52 10.03 -2.84 11.08
C ALA A 52 10.56 -3.27 9.70
N CYS A 53 9.64 -3.49 8.75
CA CYS A 53 9.98 -3.97 7.42
C CYS A 53 10.33 -2.79 6.50
N TRP A 54 11.59 -2.72 6.09
CA TRP A 54 12.06 -1.76 5.10
C TRP A 54 12.51 -2.50 3.84
N LEU A 55 11.98 -2.09 2.69
CA LEU A 55 12.24 -2.74 1.41
C LEU A 55 13.48 -2.16 0.73
N SER A 56 14.43 -3.02 0.39
CA SER A 56 15.58 -2.68 -0.43
C SER A 56 15.16 -2.30 -1.85
N HIS A 57 16.05 -1.68 -2.64
CA HIS A 57 15.75 -1.38 -4.04
C HIS A 57 15.33 -2.63 -4.84
N GLN A 58 16.04 -3.75 -4.68
CA GLN A 58 15.73 -5.00 -5.36
C GLN A 58 14.36 -5.57 -4.93
N GLN A 59 14.06 -5.52 -3.63
CA GLN A 59 12.76 -5.96 -3.10
C GLN A 59 11.61 -5.11 -3.65
N ARG A 60 11.78 -3.79 -3.73
CA ARG A 60 10.77 -2.87 -4.29
C ARG A 60 10.48 -3.19 -5.75
N LYS A 61 11.52 -3.36 -6.56
CA LYS A 61 11.38 -3.77 -7.97
C LYS A 61 10.65 -5.10 -8.09
N ALA A 62 11.04 -6.10 -7.29
CA ALA A 62 10.39 -7.40 -7.29
C ALA A 62 8.89 -7.31 -6.94
N VAL A 63 8.52 -6.45 -5.99
CA VAL A 63 7.11 -6.19 -5.64
C VAL A 63 6.36 -5.55 -6.81
N GLU A 64 6.91 -4.52 -7.44
CA GLU A 64 6.30 -3.86 -8.61
C GLU A 64 6.08 -4.84 -9.76
N ASP A 65 7.10 -5.63 -10.09
CA ASP A 65 7.04 -6.67 -11.12
C ASP A 65 5.95 -7.70 -10.79
N GLN A 66 5.85 -8.13 -9.52
CA GLN A 66 4.84 -9.11 -9.11
C GLN A 66 3.43 -8.54 -9.15
N VAL A 67 3.26 -7.25 -8.84
CA VAL A 67 1.97 -6.56 -8.97
C VAL A 67 1.53 -6.55 -10.44
N ALA A 68 2.44 -6.19 -11.35
CA ALA A 68 2.18 -6.22 -12.79
C ALA A 68 1.79 -7.63 -13.28
N GLU A 69 2.54 -8.66 -12.89
CA GLU A 69 2.24 -10.05 -13.25
C GLU A 69 0.89 -10.53 -12.69
N THR A 70 0.57 -10.16 -11.45
CA THR A 70 -0.70 -10.55 -10.83
C THR A 70 -1.88 -9.90 -11.56
N CYS A 71 -1.77 -8.61 -11.88
CA CYS A 71 -2.77 -7.90 -12.68
C CYS A 71 -2.93 -8.55 -14.06
N LEU A 72 -1.83 -8.84 -14.75
CA LEU A 72 -1.85 -9.51 -16.05
C LEU A 72 -2.56 -10.88 -15.98
N HIS A 73 -2.17 -11.72 -15.02
CA HIS A 73 -2.75 -13.05 -14.82
C HIS A 73 -4.25 -12.98 -14.48
N ARG A 74 -4.66 -11.98 -13.69
CA ARG A 74 -6.07 -11.77 -13.30
C ARG A 74 -6.88 -11.01 -14.35
N ARG A 75 -6.27 -10.58 -15.45
CA ARG A 75 -6.87 -9.69 -16.47
C ARG A 75 -7.37 -8.36 -15.89
N TRP A 76 -6.67 -7.84 -14.89
CA TRP A 76 -6.87 -6.49 -14.37
C TRP A 76 -5.94 -5.53 -15.10
N ARG A 77 -6.41 -4.32 -15.35
CA ARG A 77 -5.58 -3.26 -15.93
C ARG A 77 -4.82 -2.57 -14.81
N LEU A 78 -3.50 -2.75 -14.79
CA LEU A 78 -2.59 -1.95 -13.96
C LEU A 78 -2.28 -0.66 -14.69
N HIS A 79 -2.55 0.49 -14.08
CA HIS A 79 -2.20 1.79 -14.65
C HIS A 79 -0.87 2.31 -14.10
N ALA A 80 -0.66 2.14 -12.80
CA ALA A 80 0.60 2.50 -12.16
C ALA A 80 0.83 1.68 -10.88
N ALA A 81 2.08 1.38 -10.57
CA ALA A 81 2.51 0.86 -9.28
C ALA A 81 3.83 1.53 -8.88
N ASN A 82 3.97 1.86 -7.61
CA ASN A 82 5.20 2.44 -7.07
C ASN A 82 5.43 1.94 -5.65
N CYS A 83 6.44 1.09 -5.50
CA CYS A 83 6.88 0.55 -4.24
C CYS A 83 7.98 1.44 -3.65
N ARG A 84 7.67 2.03 -2.49
CA ARG A 84 8.61 2.80 -1.68
C ARG A 84 9.24 1.91 -0.62
N THR A 85 10.16 2.45 0.14
CA THR A 85 10.89 1.69 1.18
C THR A 85 9.98 1.18 2.29
N ASN A 86 8.82 1.80 2.51
CA ASN A 86 7.89 1.43 3.58
C ASN A 86 6.40 1.37 3.17
N HIS A 87 6.07 1.52 1.88
CA HIS A 87 4.69 1.39 1.42
C HIS A 87 4.63 1.16 -0.08
N LEU A 88 3.50 0.63 -0.55
CA LEU A 88 3.20 0.44 -1.96
C LEU A 88 1.96 1.25 -2.34
N HIS A 89 2.04 1.90 -3.49
CA HIS A 89 0.93 2.52 -4.20
C HIS A 89 0.60 1.73 -5.46
N ALA A 90 -0.67 1.49 -5.74
CA ALA A 90 -1.10 0.83 -6.97
C ALA A 90 -2.45 1.37 -7.44
N VAL A 91 -2.56 1.66 -8.74
CA VAL A 91 -3.80 2.09 -9.41
C VAL A 91 -4.24 0.99 -10.36
N VAL A 92 -5.40 0.39 -10.10
CA VAL A 92 -5.87 -0.79 -10.82
C VAL A 92 -7.34 -0.64 -11.21
N SER A 93 -7.66 -0.92 -12.46
CA SER A 93 -9.04 -1.12 -12.94
C SER A 93 -9.33 -2.60 -13.06
N ALA A 94 -10.38 -3.05 -12.37
CA ALA A 94 -10.82 -4.44 -12.37
C ALA A 94 -12.35 -4.50 -12.26
N PRO A 95 -13.07 -4.28 -13.38
CA PRO A 95 -14.53 -4.32 -13.40
C PRO A 95 -15.07 -5.61 -12.76
N GLY A 96 -16.12 -5.49 -11.94
CA GLY A 96 -16.75 -6.61 -11.24
C GLY A 96 -15.90 -7.28 -10.15
N THR A 97 -14.68 -6.80 -9.86
CA THR A 97 -13.85 -7.35 -8.78
C THR A 97 -13.87 -6.45 -7.55
N PRO A 98 -14.25 -6.95 -6.36
CA PRO A 98 -14.23 -6.14 -5.14
C PRO A 98 -12.80 -5.69 -4.78
N PRO A 99 -12.59 -4.42 -4.36
CA PRO A 99 -11.26 -3.90 -4.06
C PRO A 99 -10.53 -4.66 -2.94
N LYS A 100 -11.29 -5.20 -1.98
CA LYS A 100 -10.75 -6.06 -0.91
C LYS A 100 -10.04 -7.29 -1.50
N LYS A 101 -10.58 -7.88 -2.57
CA LYS A 101 -9.99 -9.04 -3.26
C LYS A 101 -8.73 -8.64 -4.02
N ILE A 102 -8.77 -7.52 -4.76
CA ILE A 102 -7.61 -7.02 -5.51
C ILE A 102 -6.43 -6.83 -4.55
N ARG A 103 -6.63 -6.07 -3.48
CA ARG A 103 -5.58 -5.81 -2.48
C ARG A 103 -5.07 -7.09 -1.81
N ALA A 104 -5.96 -8.02 -1.47
CA ALA A 104 -5.58 -9.29 -0.85
C ALA A 104 -4.68 -10.13 -1.77
N ASP A 105 -5.08 -10.27 -3.04
CA ASP A 105 -4.31 -11.02 -4.04
C ASP A 105 -2.94 -10.36 -4.28
N LEU A 106 -2.90 -9.04 -4.51
CA LEU A 106 -1.64 -8.31 -4.73
C LEU A 106 -0.67 -8.47 -3.54
N LYS A 107 -1.17 -8.33 -2.30
CA LYS A 107 -0.36 -8.52 -1.09
C LYS A 107 0.15 -9.95 -0.95
N ALA A 108 -0.70 -10.94 -1.21
CA ALA A 108 -0.35 -12.36 -1.08
C ALA A 108 0.75 -12.75 -2.07
N TRP A 109 0.61 -12.37 -3.35
CA TRP A 109 1.60 -12.67 -4.37
C TRP A 109 2.91 -11.91 -4.17
N ALA A 110 2.85 -10.63 -3.81
CA ALA A 110 4.05 -9.87 -3.45
C ALA A 110 4.80 -10.50 -2.27
N THR A 111 4.08 -10.93 -1.23
CA THR A 111 4.66 -11.66 -0.09
C THR A 111 5.32 -12.97 -0.53
N ARG A 112 4.65 -13.74 -1.40
CA ARG A 112 5.21 -14.98 -1.93
C ARG A 112 6.52 -14.73 -2.68
N ARG A 113 6.59 -13.72 -3.55
CA ARG A 113 7.83 -13.37 -4.26
C ARG A 113 8.94 -12.96 -3.30
N LEU A 114 8.63 -12.10 -2.32
CA LEU A 114 9.61 -11.63 -1.34
C LEU A 114 10.20 -12.77 -0.51
N LYS A 115 9.38 -13.75 -0.12
CA LYS A 115 9.82 -14.95 0.59
C LYS A 115 10.72 -15.83 -0.27
N LEU A 116 10.34 -16.04 -1.53
CA LEU A 116 11.09 -16.93 -2.44
C LEU A 116 12.45 -16.36 -2.85
N GLN A 117 12.56 -15.03 -2.98
CA GLN A 117 13.77 -14.39 -3.54
C GLN A 117 14.69 -13.75 -2.50
N PHE A 118 14.19 -13.40 -1.31
CA PHE A 118 14.97 -12.60 -0.35
C PHE A 118 15.00 -13.18 1.06
N VAL A 119 13.84 -13.28 1.74
CA VAL A 119 13.80 -13.70 3.15
C VAL A 119 12.62 -14.63 3.40
N ALA A 120 12.88 -15.93 3.41
CA ALA A 120 11.85 -16.96 3.55
C ALA A 120 11.15 -16.93 4.92
N ASP A 121 11.91 -16.70 5.98
CA ASP A 121 11.44 -16.85 7.37
C ASP A 121 10.63 -15.67 7.89
N ARG A 122 10.68 -14.52 7.19
CA ARG A 122 9.94 -13.32 7.58
C ARG A 122 8.44 -13.56 7.48
N LYS A 123 7.71 -13.36 8.58
CA LYS A 123 6.26 -13.60 8.63
C LYS A 123 5.48 -12.35 8.24
N ASN A 124 5.91 -11.18 8.70
CA ASN A 124 5.21 -9.91 8.56
C ASN A 124 5.95 -8.96 7.59
N TRP A 125 5.48 -8.92 6.34
CA TRP A 125 5.97 -8.00 5.32
C TRP A 125 5.15 -6.70 5.23
N TRP A 126 3.83 -6.83 5.33
CA TRP A 126 2.89 -5.73 5.16
C TRP A 126 2.12 -5.51 6.45
N ALA A 127 1.74 -4.27 6.74
CA ALA A 127 0.73 -4.01 7.75
C ALA A 127 -0.58 -4.70 7.34
N GLU A 128 -1.41 -5.05 8.31
CA GLU A 128 -2.68 -5.75 8.05
C GLU A 128 -3.56 -4.94 7.09
N ARG A 129 -3.58 -3.62 7.27
CA ARG A 129 -4.49 -2.68 6.61
C ARG A 129 -3.80 -1.83 5.55
N GLY A 130 -4.64 -1.12 4.81
CA GLY A 130 -4.26 -0.15 3.80
C GLY A 130 -5.48 0.70 3.46
N SER A 131 -5.27 1.78 2.72
CA SER A 131 -6.34 2.60 2.17
C SER A 131 -6.75 2.09 0.78
N THR A 132 -8.00 2.38 0.44
CA THR A 132 -8.54 2.21 -0.91
C THR A 132 -9.37 3.45 -1.21
N ARG A 133 -8.96 4.20 -2.23
CA ARG A 133 -9.75 5.28 -2.82
C ARG A 133 -10.43 4.75 -4.08
N TRP A 134 -11.72 5.03 -4.19
CA TRP A 134 -12.55 4.67 -5.34
C TRP A 134 -12.42 5.79 -6.38
N LEU A 135 -12.21 5.43 -7.63
CA LEU A 135 -12.03 6.37 -8.74
C LEU A 135 -13.23 6.19 -9.67
N TRP A 136 -13.97 7.28 -9.89
CA TRP A 136 -15.24 7.26 -10.61
C TRP A 136 -15.15 7.95 -11.98
N ALA A 137 -14.22 8.89 -12.13
CA ALA A 137 -14.00 9.65 -13.36
C ALA A 137 -12.58 9.47 -13.90
N GLU A 138 -12.39 9.67 -15.20
CA GLU A 138 -11.08 9.57 -15.86
C GLU A 138 -10.06 10.56 -15.27
N ASP A 139 -10.49 11.79 -14.96
CA ASP A 139 -9.63 12.78 -14.31
C ASP A 139 -9.10 12.32 -12.94
N ASP A 140 -9.94 11.66 -12.13
CA ASP A 140 -9.54 11.07 -10.84
C ASP A 140 -8.51 9.96 -11.03
N LEU A 141 -8.69 9.17 -12.09
CA LEU A 141 -7.80 8.08 -12.45
C LEU A 141 -6.44 8.60 -12.90
N ASP A 142 -6.43 9.56 -13.83
CA ASP A 142 -5.22 10.17 -14.36
C ASP A 142 -4.42 10.88 -13.27
N ALA A 143 -5.10 11.63 -12.39
CA ALA A 143 -4.46 12.26 -11.24
C ALA A 143 -3.83 11.23 -10.29
N ALA A 144 -4.50 10.10 -10.05
CA ALA A 144 -3.95 9.02 -9.23
C ALA A 144 -2.74 8.35 -9.92
N VAL A 145 -2.82 8.12 -11.23
CA VAL A 145 -1.71 7.54 -12.02
C VAL A 145 -0.50 8.45 -11.98
N GLN A 146 -0.68 9.74 -12.25
CA GLN A 146 0.38 10.74 -12.19
C GLN A 146 1.02 10.79 -10.80
N TYR A 147 0.21 10.81 -9.75
CA TYR A 147 0.68 10.79 -8.37
C TYR A 147 1.57 9.57 -8.05
N VAL A 148 1.19 8.40 -8.55
CA VAL A 148 1.97 7.16 -8.36
C VAL A 148 3.23 7.17 -9.21
N ALA A 149 3.16 7.64 -10.46
CA ALA A 149 4.28 7.67 -11.40
C ALA A 149 5.37 8.67 -11.02
N GLU A 150 5.00 9.88 -10.58
CA GLU A 150 5.94 10.91 -10.14
C GLU A 150 6.59 10.55 -8.78
N GLY A 151 6.04 9.54 -8.10
CA GLY A 151 6.34 9.22 -6.72
C GLY A 151 5.82 10.32 -5.80
N GLN A 152 5.49 9.98 -4.55
CA GLN A 152 5.12 10.98 -3.55
C GLN A 152 6.28 11.97 -3.29
N GLY A 153 6.36 13.01 -4.13
CA GLY A 153 7.43 13.98 -4.22
C GLY A 153 6.89 15.42 -4.20
N ARG A 154 5.83 15.68 -3.43
CA ARG A 154 5.56 17.02 -2.89
C ARG A 154 5.35 16.90 -1.39
N ARG A 155 6.45 17.00 -0.63
CA ARG A 155 6.40 17.87 0.55
C ARG A 155 6.31 19.28 -0.03
N GLY A 156 5.10 19.83 -0.10
CA GLY A 156 4.93 21.27 -0.24
C GLY A 156 5.73 21.93 0.88
N GLY A 157 6.55 22.89 0.51
CA GLY A 157 7.34 23.67 1.47
C GLY A 157 6.43 24.28 2.54
N CYS A 158 6.89 24.24 3.78
CA CYS A 158 6.60 25.34 4.68
C CYS A 158 7.52 26.50 4.25
N GLY A 159 6.90 27.55 3.69
CA GLY A 159 7.27 28.90 4.11
C GLY A 159 6.74 29.19 5.50
#